data_AF-A0A1Q3W5V4-F1
#
_entry.id   AF-A0A1Q3W5V4-F1
#
_cell.length_a   1.000
_cell.length_b   1.000
_cell.length_c   1.000
_cell.angle_alpha   90.00
_cell.angle_beta   90.00
_cell.angle_gamma   90.00
#
_symmetry.space_group_name_H-M   'P 1'
#
loop_
_entity.id
_entity.type
_entity.pdbx_description
1 polymer ?
#
loop_
_entity_poly.entity_id
_entity_poly.type
_entity_poly.pdbx_seq_one_letter_code
_entity_poly.pdbx_strand_id
1 'polypeptide(L)' 'MSYESPCITVCVMSPETGLCLGCGRTLREISDWAGLTPEERAAIMATLVQRMGDAGMKVPPELVRWLAVC' A
#
# COMPACT_ATOMS: atom_id res chain seq x y z
N MET A 1 -16.59 -7.95 -7.01
CA MET A 1 -16.05 -6.58 -6.86
C MET A 1 -15.40 -6.52 -5.48
N SER A 2 -14.23 -7.13 -5.36
CA SER A 2 -13.53 -7.33 -4.09
C SER A 2 -12.80 -6.05 -3.71
N TYR A 3 -13.33 -5.39 -2.69
CA TYR A 3 -12.90 -4.12 -2.09
C TYR A 3 -11.55 -4.20 -1.34
N GLU A 4 -10.73 -5.22 -1.60
CA GLU A 4 -9.47 -5.46 -0.90
C GLU A 4 -8.35 -4.65 -1.56
N SER A 5 -8.34 -3.34 -1.37
CA SER A 5 -7.23 -2.47 -1.77
C SER A 5 -6.88 -1.54 -0.61
N PRO A 6 -5.59 -1.44 -0.22
CA PRO A 6 -5.14 -0.59 0.89
C PRO A 6 -5.13 0.91 0.52
N CYS A 7 -5.84 1.29 -0.54
CA CYS A 7 -5.83 2.65 -1.09
C CYS A 7 -6.72 3.58 -0.28
N ILE A 8 -6.12 4.57 0.39
CA ILE A 8 -6.83 5.62 1.12
C ILE A 8 -7.15 6.84 0.24
N THR A 9 -7.25 6.65 -1.08
CA THR A 9 -7.51 7.71 -2.10
C THR A 9 -6.47 8.85 -2.18
N VAL A 10 -5.32 8.69 -1.50
CA VAL A 10 -4.15 9.55 -1.65
C VAL A 10 -3.21 8.92 -2.68
N CYS A 11 -3.06 9.56 -3.84
CA CYS A 11 -2.18 9.09 -4.93
C CYS A 11 -1.05 10.10 -5.17
N VAL A 12 -0.08 10.10 -4.28
CA VAL A 12 1.14 10.93 -4.39
C VAL A 12 2.34 10.01 -4.23
N MET A 13 3.26 10.02 -5.19
CA MET A 13 4.47 9.21 -5.13
C MET A 13 5.60 9.99 -4.45
N SER A 14 6.31 9.37 -3.52
CA SER A 14 7.55 9.89 -2.98
C SER A 14 8.66 9.75 -4.03
N PRO A 15 9.31 10.84 -4.47
CA PRO A 15 10.41 10.75 -5.43
C PRO A 15 11.67 10.12 -4.81
N GLU A 16 11.79 10.14 -3.48
CA GLU A 16 12.95 9.61 -2.75
C GLU A 16 12.85 8.09 -2.56
N THR A 17 11.64 7.58 -2.30
CA THR A 17 11.43 6.18 -1.90
C THR A 17 10.75 5.35 -2.99
N GLY A 18 10.11 5.98 -3.97
CA GLY A 18 9.32 5.31 -5.00
C GLY A 18 8.01 4.69 -4.48
N LEU A 19 7.61 5.01 -3.24
CA LEU A 19 6.38 4.53 -2.62
C LEU A 19 5.28 5.58 -2.66
N CYS A 20 4.03 5.14 -2.74
CA CYS A 20 2.86 6.00 -2.58
C CYS A 20 2.76 6.47 -1.12
N LEU A 21 2.68 7.79 -0.92
CA LEU A 21 2.55 8.41 0.41
C LEU A 21 1.28 7.97 1.15
N GLY A 22 0.24 7.55 0.42
CA GLY A 22 -1.04 7.12 0.99
C GLY A 22 -1.08 5.65 1.41
N CYS A 23 -0.69 4.75 0.50
CA CYS A 23 -0.85 3.31 0.69
C CYS A 23 0.46 2.52 0.75
N GLY A 24 1.62 3.17 0.59
CA GLY A 24 2.92 2.51 0.63
C GLY A 24 3.25 1.62 -0.56
N ARG A 25 2.34 1.44 -1.52
CA ARG A 25 2.59 0.66 -2.75
C ARG A 25 3.45 1.42 -3.74
N THR A 26 4.23 0.69 -4.53
CA THR A 26 4.95 1.19 -5.70
C THR A 26 4.01 1.43 -6.88
N LEU A 27 4.45 2.21 -7.87
CA LEU A 27 3.68 2.45 -9.09
C LEU A 27 3.40 1.15 -9.85
N ARG A 28 4.34 0.19 -9.83
CA ARG A 28 4.17 -1.13 -10.46
C ARG A 28 3.08 -1.94 -9.77
N GLU A 29 3.11 -2.05 -8.45
CA GLU A 29 2.08 -2.74 -7.67
C GLU A 29 0.69 -2.10 -7.85
N ILE A 30 0.61 -0.78 -8.08
CA ILE A 30 -0.64 -0.08 -8.38
C ILE A 30 -1.17 -0.47 -9.77
N SER A 31 -0.31 -0.45 -10.79
CA SER A 31 -0.69 -0.80 -12.17
C SER A 31 -1.10 -2.27 -12.31
N ASP A 32 -0.37 -3.17 -11.64
CA ASP A 32 -0.57 -4.62 -11.75
C ASP A 32 -1.72 -5.12 -10.85
N TRP A 33 -2.24 -4.28 -9.93
CA TRP A 33 -3.16 -4.68 -8.85
C TRP A 33 -4.36 -5.52 -9.29
N ALA A 34 -4.99 -5.12 -10.40
CA ALA A 34 -6.16 -5.81 -10.92
C ALA A 34 -5.87 -7.26 -11.37
N GLY A 35 -4.63 -7.53 -11.78
CA GLY A 35 -4.17 -8.85 -12.22
C GLY A 35 -3.61 -9.74 -11.11
N LEU A 36 -3.34 -9.19 -9.93
CA LEU A 36 -2.78 -9.94 -8.80
C LEU A 36 -3.81 -10.87 -8.16
N THR A 37 -3.37 -12.05 -7.72
CA THR A 37 -4.16 -12.99 -6.93
C THR A 37 -4.39 -12.46 -5.50
N PRO A 38 -5.39 -12.97 -4.77
CA PRO A 38 -5.60 -12.60 -3.36
C PRO A 38 -4.35 -12.81 -2.49
N GLU A 39 -3.61 -13.90 -2.72
CA GLU A 39 -2.39 -14.24 -1.97
C GLU A 39 -1.27 -13.23 -2.26
N GLU A 40 -1.10 -12.83 -3.51
CA GLU A 40 -0.13 -11.80 -3.90
C GLU A 40 -0.49 -10.44 -3.29
N ARG A 41 -1.78 -10.08 -3.29
CA ARG A 41 -2.26 -8.86 -2.64
C ARG A 41 -1.99 -8.90 -1.14
N ALA A 42 -2.29 -10.01 -0.46
CA ALA A 42 -2.03 -10.19 0.97
C ALA A 42 -0.54 -10.06 1.29
N ALA A 43 0.32 -10.68 0.48
CA ALA A 43 1.77 -10.58 0.62
C ALA A 43 2.26 -9.13 0.49
N ILE A 44 1.75 -8.37 -0.47
CA ILE A 44 2.07 -6.94 -0.60
C ILE A 44 1.59 -6.17 0.63
N MET A 45 0.33 -6.35 1.02
CA MET A 45 -0.31 -5.62 2.13
C MET A 45 0.42 -5.81 3.46
N ALA A 46 0.91 -7.02 3.74
CA ALA A 46 1.69 -7.33 4.94
C ALA A 46 3.00 -6.52 5.05
N THR A 47 3.53 -6.00 3.95
CA THR A 47 4.82 -5.31 3.91
C THR A 47 4.72 -3.78 3.92
N LEU A 48 3.54 -3.20 3.69
CA LEU A 48 3.38 -1.76 3.42
C LEU A 48 3.85 -0.89 4.59
N VAL A 49 3.40 -1.21 5.80
CA VAL A 49 3.75 -0.45 7.01
C VAL A 49 5.25 -0.53 7.28
N GLN A 50 5.84 -1.72 7.18
CA GLN A 50 7.26 -1.92 7.42
C GLN A 50 8.11 -1.13 6.41
N ARG A 51 7.82 -1.26 5.11
CA ARG A 51 8.55 -0.54 4.04
C ARG A 51 8.46 0.97 4.20
N MET A 52 7.30 1.51 4.57
CA MET A 52 7.15 2.94 4.85
C MET A 52 7.97 3.37 6.08
N GLY A 53 7.99 2.56 7.14
CA GLY A 53 8.81 2.81 8.33
C GLY A 53 10.31 2.77 8.04
N ASP A 54 10.76 1.75 7.30
CA ASP A 54 12.15 1.59 6.87
C ASP A 54 12.61 2.77 5.98
N ALA A 55 11.68 3.32 5.19
CA ALA A 55 11.90 4.49 4.36
C ALA A 55 11.80 5.84 5.12
N GLY A 56 11.60 5.82 6.43
CA GLY A 56 11.46 7.03 7.26
C GLY A 56 10.18 7.83 6.97
N MET A 57 9.20 7.23 6.28
CA MET A 57 7.95 7.87 5.92
C MET A 57 6.95 7.83 7.07
N LYS A 58 6.10 8.85 7.16
CA LYS A 58 4.94 8.82 8.05
C LYS A 58 3.93 7.81 7.53
N VAL A 59 3.65 6.77 8.31
CA VAL A 59 2.60 5.79 8.01
C VAL A 59 1.23 6.42 8.30
N PRO A 60 0.32 6.50 7.32
CA PRO A 60 -1.02 7.02 7.55
C PRO A 60 -1.80 6.12 8.52
N PRO A 61 -2.46 6.66 9.55
CA PRO A 61 -3.25 5.86 10.47
C PRO A 61 -4.44 5.19 9.78
N GLU A 62 -4.95 5.77 8.68
CA GLU A 62 -6.01 5.17 7.87
C GLU A 62 -5.57 3.87 7.19
N LEU A 63 -4.32 3.81 6.71
CA LEU A 63 -3.73 2.59 6.16
C LEU A 63 -3.66 1.49 7.21
N VAL A 64 -3.18 1.82 8.42
CA VAL A 64 -3.07 0.86 9.53
C VAL A 64 -4.44 0.36 9.97
N ARG A 65 -5.43 1.26 10.07
CA ARG A 65 -6.82 0.89 10.42
C ARG A 65 -7.42 -0.04 9.39
N TRP A 66 -7.17 0.20 8.10
CA TRP A 66 -7.64 -0.67 7.03
C TRP A 66 -7.01 -2.07 7.14
N LEU A 67 -5.68 -2.14 7.32
CA LEU A 67 -4.94 -3.40 7.49
C LEU A 67 -5.32 -4.19 8.74
N ALA A 68 -5.96 -3.57 9.73
CA ALA A 68 -6.42 -4.24 10.95
C ALA A 68 -7.83 -4.84 10.84
N VAL A 69 -8.60 -4.43 9.81
CA VAL A 69 -10.00 -4.85 9.61
C VAL A 69 -10.14 -5.87 8.47
N CYS A 70 -9.19 -5.88 7.54
CA CYS A 70 -9.04 -6.92 6.51
C CYS A 70 -8.11 -8.03 7.01
#